data_AF-A0A1M4ZYT5-F1
#
_entry.id   AF-A0A1M4ZYT5-F1
#
_cell.length_a   1.000
_cell.length_b   1.000
_cell.length_c   1.000
_cell.angle_alpha   90.00
_cell.angle_beta   90.00
_cell.angle_gamma   90.00
#
_symmetry.space_group_name_H-M   'P 1'
#
loop_
_entity.id
_entity.type
_entity.pdbx_description
1 polymer ?
#
loop_
_entity_poly.entity_id
_entity_poly.type
_entity_poly.pdbx_seq_one_letter_code
_entity_poly.pdbx_strand_id
1 'polypeptide(L)'
;MNDIYYFRQIETFSNSVANEIVPLEKCNIIPIDVDNFKFKQFSVPSNILKLLRELVKLYNLEIFSSDFITLLAFTQNTYFNESEHLSIINSMDEDYLNLSKNLSSLFDILEEYLFSNNYNYLKSIYFKNKNGNNLTVDNFFLVQDIYSSIIHYYGFNKDNFSSKRLQILEDESTMQFKNTSEIYKKQFIKQLHSFLIDRDLKKSDSLRFIGVFLHFAQIQSNNKYPVEIYDTLKENIESIDLKNLNNYISR
;
A
#
# COMPACT_ATOMS: atom_id res chain seq x y z
N MET A 1 16.95 -10.90 25.53
CA MET A 1 16.88 -12.10 24.64
C MET A 1 15.74 -11.87 23.66
N ASN A 2 15.98 -11.99 22.36
CA ASN A 2 14.94 -11.91 21.33
C ASN A 2 14.64 -13.33 20.88
N ASP A 3 13.37 -13.67 20.69
CA ASP A 3 13.00 -14.93 20.06
C ASP A 3 13.03 -14.75 18.53
N ILE A 4 13.55 -15.76 17.83
CA ILE A 4 13.78 -15.74 16.39
C ILE A 4 12.66 -16.51 15.69
N TYR A 5 12.04 -15.88 14.70
CA TYR A 5 10.99 -16.47 13.86
C TYR A 5 11.44 -16.49 12.40
N TYR A 6 11.05 -17.53 11.67
CA TYR A 6 11.41 -17.73 10.27
C TYR A 6 10.15 -17.68 9.39
N PHE A 7 10.25 -16.97 8.27
CA PHE A 7 9.21 -16.97 7.23
C PHE A 7 9.78 -17.51 5.94
N ARG A 8 9.01 -18.38 5.28
CA ARG A 8 9.31 -18.87 3.93
C ARG A 8 8.73 -17.88 2.92
N GLN A 9 9.59 -17.23 2.14
CA GLN A 9 9.18 -16.50 0.95
C GLN A 9 9.30 -17.45 -0.24
N ILE A 10 8.20 -17.67 -0.97
CA ILE A 10 8.23 -18.41 -2.24
C ILE A 10 8.36 -17.36 -3.35
N GLU A 11 9.56 -17.19 -3.89
CA GLU A 11 9.76 -16.39 -5.10
C GLU A 11 9.37 -17.23 -6.33
N THR A 12 8.09 -17.25 -6.68
CA THR A 12 7.71 -17.63 -8.05
C THR A 12 7.82 -16.40 -8.94
N PHE A 13 8.72 -16.45 -9.92
CA PHE A 13 8.77 -15.54 -11.06
C PHE A 13 7.48 -15.69 -11.90
N SER A 14 6.40 -15.10 -11.44
CA SER A 14 5.23 -14.64 -12.20
C SER A 14 4.18 -14.14 -11.20
N ASN A 15 3.59 -13.01 -11.53
CA ASN A 15 2.65 -12.22 -10.73
C ASN A 15 1.62 -13.03 -9.93
N SER A 16 1.96 -13.35 -8.68
CA SER A 16 1.10 -13.40 -7.48
C SER A 16 1.92 -14.08 -6.38
N VAL A 17 2.36 -13.32 -5.39
CA VAL A 17 3.09 -13.88 -4.25
C VAL A 17 2.08 -14.62 -3.38
N ALA A 18 1.99 -15.94 -3.53
CA ALA A 18 1.32 -16.80 -2.56
C ALA A 18 2.29 -17.05 -1.39
N ASN A 19 2.14 -16.31 -0.29
CA ASN A 19 2.87 -16.56 0.94
C ASN A 19 2.10 -17.60 1.77
N GLU A 20 2.67 -18.80 1.89
CA GLU A 20 2.14 -19.84 2.77
C GLU A 20 2.76 -19.65 4.17
N ILE A 21 1.91 -19.46 5.17
CA ILE A 21 2.32 -19.23 6.57
C ILE A 21 2.43 -20.59 7.26
N VAL A 22 3.65 -21.00 7.63
CA VAL A 22 3.88 -22.20 8.44
C VAL A 22 4.46 -21.76 9.80
N PRO A 23 3.73 -21.94 10.92
CA PRO A 23 4.26 -21.63 12.24
C PRO A 23 5.32 -22.67 12.63
N LEU A 24 6.54 -22.22 12.93
CA LEU A 24 7.63 -23.08 13.39
C LEU A 24 8.06 -22.66 14.80
N GLU A 25 7.25 -23.00 15.79
CA GLU A 25 7.54 -22.67 17.20
C GLU A 25 8.70 -23.48 17.80
N LYS A 26 9.29 -24.43 17.06
CA LYS A 26 10.54 -25.17 17.37
C LYS A 26 10.85 -26.11 16.21
N CYS A 27 11.52 -25.62 15.16
CA CYS A 27 12.01 -26.55 14.15
C CYS A 27 13.38 -27.08 14.58
N ASN A 28 13.39 -28.30 15.13
CA ASN A 28 14.55 -29.16 14.94
C ASN A 28 14.76 -29.27 13.43
N ILE A 29 15.97 -28.94 13.00
CA ILE A 29 16.42 -28.81 11.63
C ILE A 29 15.95 -30.04 10.84
N ILE A 30 15.01 -29.84 9.90
CA ILE A 30 14.75 -30.81 8.84
C ILE A 30 15.65 -30.38 7.68
N PRO A 31 16.69 -31.16 7.33
CA PRO A 31 17.54 -30.82 6.20
C PRO A 31 16.82 -31.28 4.94
N ILE A 32 16.31 -30.34 4.14
CA ILE A 32 15.96 -30.62 2.75
C ILE A 32 16.54 -29.49 1.91
N ASP A 33 17.51 -29.87 1.09
CA ASP A 33 18.22 -29.03 0.13
C ASP A 33 17.35 -28.81 -1.12
N VAL A 34 16.96 -27.55 -1.40
CA VAL A 34 16.37 -27.13 -2.68
C VAL A 34 16.70 -25.65 -2.93
N ASP A 35 17.99 -25.38 -3.15
CA ASP A 35 18.65 -24.31 -3.93
C ASP A 35 18.11 -22.86 -4.09
N ASN A 36 16.95 -22.42 -3.57
CA ASN A 36 16.56 -20.99 -3.64
C ASN A 36 15.47 -20.53 -2.64
N PHE A 37 15.33 -21.18 -1.48
CA PHE A 37 14.46 -20.64 -0.42
C PHE A 37 15.23 -19.73 0.53
N LYS A 38 15.09 -18.41 0.38
CA LYS A 38 15.58 -17.45 1.37
C LYS A 38 14.57 -17.33 2.51
N PHE A 39 14.86 -17.96 3.64
CA PHE A 39 14.13 -17.68 4.88
C PHE A 39 14.55 -16.30 5.39
N LYS A 40 13.58 -15.40 5.59
CA LYS A 40 13.84 -14.16 6.31
C LYS A 40 13.69 -14.42 7.82
N GLN A 41 14.71 -14.01 8.56
CA GLN A 41 14.76 -14.09 10.00
C GLN A 41 14.21 -12.80 10.61
N PHE A 42 13.20 -12.91 11.47
CA PHE A 42 12.68 -11.77 12.25
C PHE A 42 12.94 -11.99 13.73
N SER A 43 13.34 -10.92 14.39
CA SER A 43 13.52 -10.89 15.83
C SER A 43 12.48 -9.96 16.43
N VAL A 44 11.63 -10.50 17.30
CA VAL A 44 10.67 -9.71 18.06
C VAL A 44 11.22 -9.52 19.48
N PRO A 45 11.26 -8.30 20.03
CA PRO A 45 11.68 -8.06 21.41
C PRO A 45 10.87 -8.91 22.40
N SER A 46 11.55 -9.53 23.37
CA SER A 46 10.88 -10.38 24.38
C SER A 46 9.80 -9.66 25.18
N ASN A 47 9.96 -8.36 25.42
CA ASN A 47 8.91 -7.57 26.07
C ASN A 47 7.63 -7.51 25.23
N ILE A 48 7.75 -7.33 23.91
CA ILE A 48 6.61 -7.33 22.99
C ILE A 48 5.95 -8.70 22.94
N LEU A 49 6.72 -9.78 22.94
CA LEU A 49 6.17 -11.15 22.99
C LEU A 49 5.44 -11.43 24.30
N LYS A 50 5.98 -10.96 25.43
CA LYS A 50 5.33 -11.04 26.73
C LYS A 50 3.98 -10.31 26.70
N LEU A 51 3.98 -9.05 26.25
CA LEU A 51 2.77 -8.23 26.15
C LEU A 51 1.74 -8.81 25.16
N LEU A 52 2.18 -9.37 24.04
CA LEU A 52 1.32 -10.05 23.08
C LEU A 52 0.65 -11.28 23.71
N ARG A 53 1.40 -12.11 24.44
CA ARG A 53 0.83 -13.28 25.14
C ARG A 53 -0.17 -12.84 26.22
N GLU A 54 0.12 -11.75 26.94
CA GLU A 54 -0.83 -11.17 27.90
C GLU A 54 -2.10 -10.66 27.19
N LEU A 55 -1.97 -10.01 26.03
CA LEU A 55 -3.09 -9.53 25.22
C LEU A 55 -3.96 -10.69 24.73
N VAL A 56 -3.35 -11.72 24.14
CA VAL A 56 -4.04 -12.91 23.64
C VAL A 56 -4.79 -13.62 24.77
N LYS A 57 -4.17 -13.74 25.95
CA LYS A 57 -4.79 -14.29 27.15
C LYS A 57 -5.97 -13.45 27.65
N LEU A 58 -5.83 -12.12 27.67
CA LEU A 58 -6.88 -11.21 28.13
C LEU A 58 -8.20 -11.40 27.36
N TYR A 59 -8.12 -11.75 26.08
CA TYR A 59 -9.28 -11.96 25.21
C TYR A 59 -9.63 -13.43 24.97
N ASN A 60 -9.06 -14.37 25.74
CA ASN A 60 -9.29 -15.81 25.63
C ASN A 60 -8.95 -16.41 24.25
N LEU A 61 -7.85 -15.95 23.64
CA LEU A 61 -7.41 -16.35 22.30
C LEU A 61 -6.15 -17.24 22.32
N GLU A 62 -5.79 -17.82 23.47
CA GLU A 62 -4.52 -18.52 23.70
C GLU A 62 -4.24 -19.65 22.72
N ILE A 63 -5.30 -20.29 22.21
CA ILE A 63 -5.19 -21.35 21.19
C ILE A 63 -4.54 -20.85 19.88
N PHE A 64 -4.58 -19.53 19.61
CA PHE A 64 -3.99 -18.90 18.43
C PHE A 64 -2.68 -18.15 18.76
N SER A 65 -2.06 -18.43 19.91
CA SER A 65 -0.87 -17.67 20.35
C SER A 65 0.28 -17.71 19.34
N SER A 66 0.58 -18.89 18.78
CA SER A 66 1.59 -19.07 17.74
C SER A 66 1.24 -18.27 16.49
N ASP A 67 -0.03 -18.32 16.08
CA ASP A 67 -0.52 -17.65 14.87
C ASP A 67 -0.42 -16.14 15.03
N PHE A 68 -0.74 -15.59 16.20
CA PHE A 68 -0.59 -14.15 16.47
C PHE A 68 0.86 -13.69 16.49
N ILE A 69 1.78 -14.50 17.01
CA ILE A 69 3.21 -14.19 16.98
C ILE A 69 3.72 -14.19 15.53
N THR A 70 3.34 -15.19 14.76
CA THR A 70 3.68 -15.28 13.33
C THR A 70 3.06 -14.12 12.55
N LEU A 71 1.79 -13.81 12.80
CA LEU A 71 1.10 -12.69 12.18
C LEU A 71 1.74 -11.35 12.55
N LEU A 72 2.20 -11.18 13.78
CA LEU A 72 2.86 -9.97 14.25
C LEU A 72 4.13 -9.70 13.44
N ALA A 73 5.01 -10.68 13.38
CA ALA A 73 6.28 -10.54 12.66
C ALA A 73 6.08 -10.42 11.15
N PHE A 74 5.10 -11.12 10.57
CA PHE A 74 4.74 -10.96 9.15
C PHE A 74 4.22 -9.55 8.86
N THR A 75 3.30 -9.06 9.69
CA THR A 75 2.64 -7.76 9.53
C THR A 75 3.64 -6.63 9.65
N GLN A 76 4.52 -6.71 10.65
CA GLN A 76 5.64 -5.78 10.83
C GLN A 76 6.54 -5.76 9.58
N ASN A 77 7.00 -6.93 9.12
CA ASN A 77 7.88 -7.04 7.96
C ASN A 77 7.23 -6.49 6.67
N THR A 78 5.99 -6.90 6.39
CA THR A 78 5.26 -6.46 5.19
C THR A 78 5.07 -4.95 5.23
N TYR A 79 4.65 -4.39 6.36
CA TYR A 79 4.48 -2.95 6.49
C TYR A 79 5.81 -2.19 6.33
N PHE A 80 6.90 -2.67 6.93
CA PHE A 80 8.21 -2.03 6.78
C PHE A 80 8.74 -2.11 5.36
N ASN A 81 8.71 -3.27 4.69
CA ASN A 81 9.16 -3.41 3.30
C ASN A 81 8.34 -2.54 2.34
N GLU A 82 7.01 -2.53 2.49
CA GLU A 82 6.13 -1.68 1.67
C GLU A 82 6.36 -0.19 1.99
N SER A 83 6.67 0.17 3.25
CA SER A 83 7.01 1.54 3.64
C SER A 83 8.41 2.00 3.23
N GLU A 84 9.37 1.10 3.10
CA GLU A 84 10.70 1.38 2.53
C GLU A 84 10.62 1.51 1.01
N HIS A 85 9.78 0.72 0.33
CA HIS A 85 9.44 1.00 -1.06
C HIS A 85 8.81 2.40 -1.21
N LEU A 86 8.02 2.87 -0.25
CA LEU A 86 7.52 4.25 -0.23
C LEU A 86 8.60 5.32 -0.04
N SER A 87 9.71 5.05 0.65
CA SER A 87 10.81 6.03 0.76
C SER A 87 11.61 6.14 -0.55
N ILE A 88 11.74 5.04 -1.30
CA ILE A 88 12.28 5.00 -2.66
C ILE A 88 11.30 5.66 -3.64
N ILE A 89 9.99 5.49 -3.48
CA ILE A 89 8.97 6.15 -4.31
C ILE A 89 8.82 7.64 -3.98
N ASN A 90 9.05 8.07 -2.73
CA ASN A 90 9.18 9.48 -2.37
C ASN A 90 10.42 10.14 -3.01
N SER A 91 11.34 9.34 -3.56
CA SER A 91 12.44 9.81 -4.41
C SER A 91 12.16 9.69 -5.92
N MET A 92 10.99 9.18 -6.32
CA MET A 92 10.53 9.27 -7.71
C MET A 92 10.01 10.68 -7.98
N ASP A 93 10.41 11.24 -9.12
CA ASP A 93 10.11 12.60 -9.57
C ASP A 93 8.63 12.97 -9.35
N GLU A 94 8.37 14.20 -8.90
CA GLU A 94 7.01 14.75 -8.74
C GLU A 94 6.17 14.61 -10.03
N ASP A 95 6.83 14.52 -11.19
CA ASP A 95 6.22 14.29 -12.49
C ASP A 95 5.52 12.92 -12.61
N TYR A 96 6.04 11.88 -11.94
CA TYR A 96 5.41 10.56 -11.92
C TYR A 96 4.19 10.53 -10.99
N LEU A 97 4.30 11.19 -9.82
CA LEU A 97 3.19 11.32 -8.87
C LEU A 97 2.02 12.15 -9.45
N ASN A 98 2.32 13.08 -10.35
CA ASN A 98 1.33 13.89 -11.05
C ASN A 98 0.93 13.32 -12.42
N LEU A 99 1.41 12.14 -12.83
CA LEU A 99 1.20 11.61 -14.18
C LEU A 99 -0.29 11.50 -14.53
N SER A 100 -1.11 10.91 -13.66
CA SER A 100 -2.58 10.83 -13.85
C SER A 100 -3.23 12.21 -14.04
N LYS A 101 -2.81 13.20 -13.24
CA LYS A 101 -3.32 14.57 -13.31
C LYS A 101 -2.88 15.26 -14.62
N ASN A 102 -1.61 15.12 -14.98
CA ASN A 102 -1.04 15.68 -16.20
C ASN A 102 -1.64 15.03 -17.45
N LEU A 103 -1.87 13.72 -17.43
CA LEU A 103 -2.56 12.97 -18.48
C LEU A 103 -4.02 13.41 -18.60
N SER A 104 -4.74 13.60 -17.49
CA SER A 104 -6.11 14.12 -17.55
C SER A 104 -6.16 15.49 -18.22
N SER A 105 -5.26 16.40 -17.83
CA SER A 105 -5.19 17.73 -18.46
C SER A 105 -4.80 17.65 -19.95
N LEU A 106 -3.90 16.75 -20.32
CA LEU A 106 -3.60 16.50 -21.74
C LEU A 106 -4.84 15.99 -22.47
N PHE A 107 -5.55 15.02 -21.92
CA PHE A 107 -6.75 14.45 -22.54
C PHE A 107 -7.86 15.48 -22.68
N ASP A 108 -8.07 16.39 -21.73
CA ASP A 108 -9.03 17.49 -21.89
C ASP A 108 -8.70 18.35 -23.14
N ILE A 109 -7.42 18.65 -23.36
CA ILE A 109 -6.97 19.41 -24.54
C ILE A 109 -7.16 18.59 -25.83
N LEU A 110 -6.88 17.28 -25.79
CA LEU A 110 -7.08 16.39 -26.94
C LEU A 110 -8.56 16.22 -27.28
N GLU A 111 -9.45 16.22 -26.28
CA GLU A 111 -10.90 16.17 -26.47
C GLU A 111 -11.37 17.40 -27.24
N GLU A 112 -10.98 18.59 -26.77
CA GLU A 112 -11.30 19.84 -27.48
C GLU A 112 -10.81 19.78 -28.93
N TYR A 113 -9.57 19.32 -29.17
CA TYR A 113 -9.04 19.18 -30.52
C TYR A 113 -9.84 18.18 -31.35
N LEU A 114 -10.02 16.97 -30.86
CA LEU A 114 -10.66 15.88 -31.60
C LEU A 114 -12.11 16.21 -32.00
N PHE A 115 -12.84 16.93 -31.16
CA PHE A 115 -14.24 17.29 -31.39
C PHE A 115 -14.46 18.69 -31.98
N SER A 116 -13.41 19.52 -32.10
CA SER A 116 -13.55 20.85 -32.70
C SER A 116 -13.71 20.78 -34.22
N ASN A 117 -14.52 21.70 -34.74
CA ASN A 117 -14.64 21.96 -36.18
C ASN A 117 -13.72 23.12 -36.63
N ASN A 118 -13.05 23.80 -35.69
CA ASN A 118 -12.17 24.94 -35.94
C ASN A 118 -11.00 24.97 -34.95
N TYR A 119 -9.77 24.86 -35.46
CA TYR A 119 -8.54 24.74 -34.67
C TYR A 119 -7.86 26.07 -34.32
N ASN A 120 -8.50 27.22 -34.61
CA ASN A 120 -7.90 28.56 -34.43
C ASN A 120 -7.50 28.91 -32.98
N TYR A 121 -7.97 28.15 -31.99
CA TYR A 121 -7.60 28.34 -30.58
C TYR A 121 -6.24 27.71 -30.22
N LEU A 122 -5.73 26.78 -31.04
CA LEU A 122 -4.44 26.11 -30.84
C LEU A 122 -3.32 26.92 -31.49
N LYS A 123 -2.90 27.98 -30.80
CA LYS A 123 -1.91 28.94 -31.33
C LYS A 123 -0.47 28.47 -31.17
N SER A 124 -0.17 27.72 -30.11
CA SER A 124 1.20 27.30 -29.81
C SER A 124 1.26 26.18 -28.77
N ILE A 125 2.36 25.43 -28.79
CA ILE A 125 2.73 24.45 -27.77
C ILE A 125 4.04 24.91 -27.12
N TYR A 126 4.08 24.87 -25.79
CA TYR A 126 5.23 25.27 -24.99
C TYR A 126 5.88 24.05 -24.35
N PHE A 127 7.19 23.90 -24.54
CA PHE A 127 8.01 22.86 -23.92
C PHE A 127 9.06 23.50 -23.04
N LYS A 128 9.23 22.98 -21.83
CA LYS A 128 10.37 23.36 -20.98
C LYS A 128 11.51 22.37 -21.25
N ASN A 129 12.65 22.87 -21.70
CA ASN A 129 13.81 22.00 -21.94
C ASN A 129 14.55 21.69 -20.62
N LYS A 130 15.51 20.76 -20.67
CA LYS A 130 16.32 20.35 -19.50
C LYS A 130 17.10 21.51 -18.84
N ASN A 131 17.35 22.59 -19.57
CA ASN A 131 18.03 23.78 -19.07
C ASN A 131 17.05 24.82 -18.49
N GLY A 132 15.76 24.49 -18.41
CA GLY A 132 14.71 25.38 -17.91
C GLY A 132 14.22 26.44 -18.91
N ASN A 133 14.74 26.45 -20.14
CA ASN A 133 14.32 27.38 -21.17
C ASN A 133 13.00 26.91 -21.80
N ASN A 134 12.11 27.86 -22.08
CA ASN A 134 10.87 27.61 -22.78
C ASN A 134 11.13 27.62 -24.29
N LEU A 135 10.84 26.49 -24.94
CA LEU A 135 10.76 26.36 -26.39
C LEU A 135 9.29 26.46 -26.79
N THR A 136 9.00 27.32 -27.76
CA THR A 136 7.64 27.53 -28.27
C THR A 136 7.56 27.05 -29.70
N VAL A 137 6.55 26.24 -30.01
CA VAL A 137 6.17 25.86 -31.37
C VAL A 137 4.86 26.57 -31.68
N ASP A 138 4.86 27.53 -32.60
CA ASP A 138 3.71 28.35 -32.98
C ASP A 138 3.29 28.19 -34.45
N ASN A 139 3.99 27.33 -35.19
CA ASN A 139 3.61 26.97 -36.54
C ASN A 139 2.36 26.07 -36.50
N PHE A 140 1.25 26.57 -37.07
CA PHE A 140 -0.04 25.90 -37.07
C PHE A 140 0.00 24.45 -37.57
N PHE A 141 0.73 24.17 -38.67
CA PHE A 141 0.83 22.82 -39.22
C PHE A 141 1.57 21.88 -38.27
N LEU A 142 2.69 22.33 -37.68
CA LEU A 142 3.43 21.53 -36.70
C LEU A 142 2.62 21.28 -35.43
N VAL A 143 1.85 22.27 -34.98
CA VAL A 143 0.94 22.12 -33.84
C VAL A 143 -0.11 21.05 -34.13
N GLN A 144 -0.73 21.08 -35.32
CA GLN A 144 -1.69 20.05 -35.73
C GLN A 144 -1.06 18.64 -35.85
N ASP A 145 0.15 18.54 -36.39
CA ASP A 145 0.87 17.28 -36.51
C ASP A 145 1.19 16.68 -35.13
N ILE A 146 1.58 17.52 -34.16
CA ILE A 146 1.84 17.09 -32.79
C ILE A 146 0.54 16.54 -32.17
N TYR A 147 -0.57 17.27 -32.23
CA TYR A 147 -1.85 16.80 -31.69
C TYR A 147 -2.33 15.51 -32.35
N SER A 148 -2.25 15.43 -33.67
CA SER A 148 -2.61 14.23 -34.44
C SER A 148 -1.76 13.03 -34.06
N SER A 149 -0.45 13.23 -33.86
CA SER A 149 0.48 12.19 -33.44
C SER A 149 0.18 11.67 -32.04
N ILE A 150 -0.17 12.57 -31.10
CA ILE A 150 -0.54 12.19 -29.73
C ILE A 150 -1.86 11.39 -29.74
N ILE A 151 -2.86 11.83 -30.50
CA ILE A 151 -4.12 11.10 -30.66
C ILE A 151 -3.88 9.72 -31.26
N HIS A 152 -3.02 9.62 -32.26
CA HIS A 152 -2.66 8.35 -32.87
C HIS A 152 -1.95 7.43 -31.88
N TYR A 153 -1.01 7.95 -31.10
CA TYR A 153 -0.27 7.20 -30.07
C TYR A 153 -1.21 6.56 -29.04
N TYR A 154 -2.16 7.33 -28.50
CA TYR A 154 -3.16 6.79 -27.57
C TYR A 154 -4.31 6.05 -28.29
N GLY A 155 -4.33 6.05 -29.62
CA GLY A 155 -5.36 5.44 -30.46
C GLY A 155 -6.77 5.97 -30.17
N PHE A 156 -6.89 7.27 -29.96
CA PHE A 156 -8.17 7.95 -29.77
C PHE A 156 -8.86 8.22 -31.10
N ASN A 157 -10.18 8.14 -31.10
CA ASN A 157 -11.08 8.62 -32.14
C ASN A 157 -12.39 9.10 -31.50
N LYS A 158 -13.25 9.77 -32.28
CA LYS A 158 -14.49 10.37 -31.78
C LYS A 158 -15.41 9.35 -31.09
N ASP A 159 -15.37 8.10 -31.52
CA ASP A 159 -16.27 7.05 -31.04
C ASP A 159 -15.77 6.38 -29.75
N ASN A 160 -14.45 6.36 -29.53
CA ASN A 160 -13.82 5.63 -28.43
C ASN A 160 -13.19 6.54 -27.35
N PHE A 161 -13.19 7.85 -27.56
CA PHE A 161 -12.46 8.80 -26.73
C PHE A 161 -12.80 8.65 -25.24
N SER A 162 -14.09 8.75 -24.88
CA SER A 162 -14.52 8.73 -23.48
C SER A 162 -14.19 7.42 -22.78
N SER A 163 -14.45 6.27 -23.41
CA SER A 163 -14.17 4.95 -22.82
C SER A 163 -12.68 4.70 -22.67
N LYS A 164 -11.88 5.08 -23.69
CA LYS A 164 -10.44 4.84 -23.70
C LYS A 164 -9.69 5.78 -22.75
N ARG A 165 -10.16 7.03 -22.64
CA ARG A 165 -9.72 7.99 -21.62
C ARG A 165 -9.88 7.40 -20.22
N LEU A 166 -11.07 6.89 -19.90
CA LEU A 166 -11.34 6.28 -18.60
C LEU A 166 -10.41 5.09 -18.34
N GLN A 167 -10.29 4.18 -19.30
CA GLN A 167 -9.41 3.02 -19.18
C GLN A 167 -7.95 3.42 -18.88
N ILE A 168 -7.37 4.32 -19.70
CA ILE A 168 -5.97 4.73 -19.52
C ILE A 168 -5.77 5.45 -18.18
N LEU A 169 -6.72 6.32 -17.78
CA LEU A 169 -6.61 7.01 -16.49
C LEU A 169 -6.78 6.04 -15.32
N GLU A 170 -7.63 5.01 -15.43
CA GLU A 170 -7.77 3.97 -14.41
C GLU A 170 -6.50 3.14 -14.28
N ASP A 171 -5.95 2.65 -15.39
CA ASP A 171 -4.71 1.89 -15.45
C ASP A 171 -3.54 2.68 -14.80
N GLU A 172 -3.43 3.98 -15.08
CA GLU A 172 -2.38 4.84 -14.52
C GLU A 172 -2.68 5.31 -13.08
N SER A 173 -3.96 5.44 -12.69
CA SER A 173 -4.35 5.82 -11.32
C SER A 173 -4.16 4.71 -10.30
N THR A 174 -4.20 3.44 -10.73
CA THR A 174 -3.94 2.30 -9.86
C THR A 174 -2.48 2.21 -9.40
N MET A 175 -1.57 3.01 -9.99
CA MET A 175 -0.20 3.20 -9.52
C MET A 175 -0.04 4.35 -8.50
N GLN A 176 -1.10 4.78 -7.81
CA GLN A 176 -0.96 5.67 -6.64
C GLN A 176 -0.44 4.88 -5.42
N PHE A 177 0.86 4.60 -5.43
CA PHE A 177 1.58 3.93 -4.35
C PHE A 177 1.39 4.59 -2.98
N LYS A 178 1.10 5.90 -2.94
CA LYS A 178 0.95 6.71 -1.72
C LYS A 178 -0.07 6.16 -0.70
N ASN A 179 -0.96 5.26 -1.12
CA ASN A 179 -1.99 4.66 -0.27
C ASN A 179 -1.84 3.15 -0.04
N THR A 180 -0.84 2.47 -0.61
CA THR A 180 -0.76 1.00 -0.56
C THR A 180 -0.60 0.47 0.86
N SER A 181 0.23 1.10 1.69
CA SER A 181 0.40 0.75 3.11
C SER A 181 -0.90 0.97 3.92
N GLU A 182 -1.65 2.04 3.64
CA GLU A 182 -2.96 2.28 4.25
C GLU A 182 -4.03 1.28 3.77
N ILE A 183 -3.97 0.84 2.51
CA ILE A 183 -4.85 -0.20 1.97
C ILE A 183 -4.56 -1.54 2.66
N TYR A 184 -3.30 -1.94 2.78
CA TYR A 184 -2.90 -3.14 3.52
C TYR A 184 -3.36 -3.06 4.98
N LYS A 185 -3.10 -1.92 5.64
CA LYS A 185 -3.56 -1.69 7.02
C LYS A 185 -5.08 -1.80 7.14
N LYS A 186 -5.84 -1.20 6.20
CA LYS A 186 -7.31 -1.30 6.16
C LYS A 186 -7.77 -2.74 5.99
N GLN A 187 -7.21 -3.48 5.04
CA GLN A 187 -7.58 -4.87 4.79
C GLN A 187 -7.25 -5.77 5.99
N PHE A 188 -6.06 -5.60 6.57
CA PHE A 188 -5.64 -6.30 7.77
C PHE A 188 -6.61 -6.05 8.94
N ILE A 189 -6.92 -4.78 9.23
CA ILE A 189 -7.88 -4.41 10.29
C ILE A 189 -9.23 -5.08 10.05
N LYS A 190 -9.75 -5.06 8.80
CA LYS A 190 -11.03 -5.67 8.47
C LYS A 190 -11.04 -7.19 8.68
N GLN A 191 -10.02 -7.88 8.18
CA GLN A 191 -9.91 -9.34 8.28
C GLN A 191 -9.74 -9.77 9.73
N LEU A 192 -8.84 -9.12 10.48
CA LEU A 192 -8.63 -9.42 11.88
C LEU A 192 -9.89 -9.08 12.71
N HIS A 193 -10.57 -7.97 12.41
CA HIS A 193 -11.84 -7.64 13.05
C HIS A 193 -12.89 -8.73 12.81
N SER A 194 -13.06 -9.21 11.57
CA SER A 194 -13.98 -10.31 11.27
C SER A 194 -13.64 -11.56 12.07
N PHE A 195 -12.37 -11.98 12.04
CA PHE A 195 -11.87 -13.14 12.78
C PHE A 195 -12.19 -13.08 14.28
N LEU A 196 -12.07 -11.89 14.88
CA LEU A 196 -12.34 -11.66 16.30
C LEU A 196 -13.85 -11.64 16.60
N ILE A 197 -14.66 -11.01 15.74
CA ILE A 197 -16.12 -11.03 15.87
C ILE A 197 -16.68 -12.45 15.74
N ASP A 198 -16.15 -13.27 14.83
CA ASP A 198 -16.54 -14.68 14.64
C ASP A 198 -16.22 -15.56 15.88
N ARG A 199 -15.49 -15.01 16.85
CA ARG A 199 -15.14 -15.63 18.13
C ARG A 199 -15.80 -14.92 19.31
N ASP A 200 -16.94 -14.26 19.05
CA ASP A 200 -17.79 -13.60 20.05
C ASP A 200 -17.13 -12.44 20.80
N LEU A 201 -16.04 -11.85 20.29
CA LEU A 201 -15.53 -10.61 20.85
C LEU A 201 -16.49 -9.46 20.53
N LYS A 202 -16.74 -8.59 21.52
CA LYS A 202 -17.48 -7.36 21.30
C LYS A 202 -16.70 -6.47 20.33
N LYS A 203 -17.42 -5.69 19.51
CA LYS A 203 -16.83 -4.74 18.57
C LYS A 203 -15.74 -3.84 19.20
N SER A 204 -16.02 -3.27 20.37
CA SER A 204 -15.05 -2.42 21.08
C SER A 204 -13.77 -3.16 21.47
N ASP A 205 -13.92 -4.41 21.87
CA ASP A 205 -12.84 -5.27 22.38
C ASP A 205 -11.99 -5.80 21.23
N SER A 206 -12.63 -6.15 20.11
CA SER A 206 -11.97 -6.43 18.83
C SER A 206 -11.11 -5.25 18.37
N LEU A 207 -11.66 -4.03 18.39
CA LEU A 207 -10.91 -2.82 18.02
C LEU A 207 -9.75 -2.53 18.97
N ARG A 208 -9.92 -2.73 20.29
CA ARG A 208 -8.83 -2.60 21.26
C ARG A 208 -7.71 -3.60 20.99
N PHE A 209 -8.06 -4.86 20.77
CA PHE A 209 -7.10 -5.90 20.43
C PHE A 209 -6.29 -5.51 19.19
N ILE A 210 -6.98 -5.14 18.11
CA ILE A 210 -6.34 -4.74 16.85
C ILE A 210 -5.43 -3.53 17.04
N GLY A 211 -5.87 -2.52 17.79
CA GLY A 211 -5.07 -1.33 18.06
C GLY A 211 -3.75 -1.67 18.74
N VAL A 212 -3.82 -2.44 19.83
CA VAL A 212 -2.63 -2.87 20.58
C VAL A 212 -1.73 -3.76 19.70
N PHE A 213 -2.33 -4.67 18.91
CA PHE A 213 -1.60 -5.52 18.00
C PHE A 213 -0.81 -4.71 16.95
N LEU A 214 -1.44 -3.70 16.36
CA LEU A 214 -0.77 -2.80 15.41
C LEU A 214 0.37 -2.02 16.08
N HIS A 215 0.19 -1.57 17.33
CA HIS A 215 1.25 -0.88 18.08
C HIS A 215 2.44 -1.80 18.34
N PHE A 216 2.21 -3.06 18.70
CA PHE A 216 3.25 -4.07 18.86
C PHE A 216 3.98 -4.37 17.55
N ALA A 217 3.27 -4.29 16.41
CA ALA A 217 3.85 -4.39 15.07
C ALA A 217 4.57 -3.10 14.64
N GLN A 218 4.59 -2.06 15.49
CA GLN A 218 5.08 -0.71 15.19
C GLN A 218 4.36 -0.02 14.02
N ILE A 219 3.11 -0.42 13.78
CA ILE A 219 2.25 0.17 12.76
C ILE A 219 1.37 1.23 13.40
N GLN A 220 1.36 2.41 12.79
CA GLN A 220 0.61 3.53 13.31
C GLN A 220 -0.89 3.33 13.08
N SER A 221 -1.67 3.32 14.16
CA SER A 221 -3.13 3.32 14.09
C SER A 221 -3.69 4.70 13.72
N ASN A 222 -2.90 5.78 13.81
CA ASN A 222 -3.20 7.17 13.44
C ASN A 222 -1.92 7.86 12.89
N ASN A 223 -1.96 9.14 12.47
CA ASN A 223 -0.76 9.83 11.94
C ASN A 223 0.25 10.29 13.01
N LYS A 224 0.22 9.75 14.24
CA LYS A 224 1.18 10.13 15.29
C LYS A 224 2.38 9.20 15.25
N TYR A 225 3.55 9.79 15.03
CA TYR A 225 4.85 9.10 15.08
C TYR A 225 5.73 9.75 16.15
N PRO A 226 6.51 8.98 16.93
CA PRO A 226 6.63 7.51 16.93
C PRO A 226 5.44 6.78 17.59
N VAL A 227 5.27 5.49 17.29
CA VAL A 227 4.36 4.60 18.04
C VAL A 227 4.99 4.34 19.41
N GLU A 228 4.33 4.78 20.47
CA GLU A 228 4.74 4.52 21.84
C GLU A 228 4.21 3.14 22.30
N ILE A 229 5.12 2.25 22.72
CA ILE A 229 4.78 0.98 23.35
C ILE A 229 5.08 1.12 24.84
N TYR A 230 4.06 0.97 25.68
CA TYR A 230 4.20 1.10 27.13
C TYR A 230 4.61 -0.23 27.78
N ASP A 231 5.13 -0.15 29.00
CA ASP A 231 5.62 -1.34 29.72
C ASP A 231 4.49 -2.26 30.19
N THR A 232 3.27 -1.73 30.36
CA THR A 232 2.12 -2.51 30.81
C THR A 232 1.06 -2.66 29.72
N LEU A 233 0.42 -3.83 29.65
CA LEU A 233 -0.68 -4.07 28.71
C LEU A 233 -1.84 -3.09 28.92
N LYS A 234 -2.11 -2.69 30.17
CA LYS A 234 -3.18 -1.75 30.51
C LYS A 234 -2.97 -0.39 29.83
N GLU A 235 -1.77 0.17 29.94
CA GLU A 235 -1.43 1.46 29.32
C GLU A 235 -1.51 1.40 27.79
N ASN A 236 -1.07 0.28 27.20
CA ASN A 236 -1.20 0.06 25.76
C ASN A 236 -2.68 -0.01 25.32
N ILE A 237 -3.58 -0.60 26.11
CA ILE A 237 -5.02 -0.64 25.79
C ILE A 237 -5.64 0.76 25.91
N GLU A 238 -5.25 1.53 26.93
CA GLU A 238 -5.78 2.88 27.19
C GLU A 238 -5.33 3.90 26.14
N SER A 239 -4.18 3.68 25.48
CA SER A 239 -3.67 4.55 24.43
C SER A 239 -4.40 4.40 23.07
N ILE A 240 -5.24 3.38 22.92
CA ILE A 240 -5.89 3.07 21.62
C ILE A 240 -7.02 4.04 21.30
N ASP A 241 -6.86 4.75 20.17
CA ASP A 241 -7.93 5.56 19.58
C ASP A 241 -8.95 4.69 18.81
N LEU A 242 -9.98 4.25 19.53
CA LEU A 242 -11.07 3.46 18.97
C LEU A 242 -11.88 4.20 17.91
N LYS A 243 -11.96 5.53 17.99
CA LYS A 243 -12.70 6.32 16.99
C LYS A 243 -12.03 6.20 15.64
N ASN A 244 -10.69 6.27 15.60
CA ASN A 244 -9.98 6.13 14.35
C ASN A 244 -10.06 4.69 13.79
N LEU A 245 -9.87 3.67 14.63
CA LEU A 245 -9.98 2.28 14.19
C LEU A 245 -11.38 1.93 13.67
N ASN A 246 -12.43 2.51 14.26
CA ASN A 246 -13.79 2.33 13.78
C ASN A 246 -13.99 2.86 12.34
N ASN A 247 -13.23 3.84 11.88
CA ASN A 247 -13.31 4.35 10.51
C ASN A 247 -12.83 3.32 9.48
N TYR A 248 -11.89 2.45 9.85
CA TYR A 248 -11.34 1.42 8.96
C TYR A 248 -12.33 0.28 8.70
N ILE A 249 -13.23 0.00 9.66
CA ILE A 249 -14.25 -1.05 9.54
C ILE A 249 -15.61 -0.53 9.05
N SER A 250 -15.93 0.75 9.26
CA SER A 250 -17.23 1.33 8.90
C SER A 250 -17.30 1.86 7.45
N ARG A 251 -16.17 1.92 6.74
CA ARG A 251 -16.02 2.38 5.35
C ARG A 251 -15.53 1.25 4.44
#